data_AF-A0A225WER2-F1
#
_entry.id   AF-A0A225WER2-F1
#
_cell.length_a   1.000
_cell.length_b   1.000
_cell.length_c   1.000
_cell.angle_alpha   90.00
_cell.angle_beta   90.00
_cell.angle_gamma   90.00
#
_symmetry.space_group_name_H-M   'P 1'
#
loop_
_entity.id
_entity.type
_entity.pdbx_description
1 polymer ?
#
loop_
_entity_poly.entity_id
_entity_poly.type
_entity_poly.pdbx_seq_one_letter_code
_entity_poly.pdbx_strand_id
1 'polypeptide(L)' 'MVYTLVAHFHVKEGKDVEDKILNKLVEASQTYMKDAEVIGILYVHADTRKWTIIERYVRERTSNTNNN' A
#
# COMPACT_ATOMS: atom_id res chain seq x y z
N MET A 1 10.28 0.10 14.78
CA MET A 1 10.96 0.80 13.65
C MET A 1 9.91 1.06 12.60
N VAL A 2 9.83 2.26 12.03
CA VAL A 2 8.84 2.59 11.00
C VAL A 2 9.52 2.52 9.64
N TYR A 3 8.84 1.93 8.66
CA TYR A 3 9.30 1.95 7.27
C TYR A 3 8.13 2.21 6.32
N THR A 4 8.48 2.60 5.09
CA THR A 4 7.53 2.95 4.04
C THR A 4 7.88 2.18 2.77
N LEU A 5 6.90 1.51 2.19
CA LEU A 5 6.99 0.95 0.85
C LEU A 5 6.36 1.93 -0.13
N VAL A 6 7.09 2.26 -1.18
CA VAL A 6 6.62 3.12 -2.27
C VAL A 6 6.73 2.33 -3.57
N ALA A 7 5.58 2.09 -4.20
CA ALA A 7 5.52 1.41 -5.49
C ALA A 7 4.94 2.36 -6.54
N HIS A 8 5.73 2.64 -7.57
CA HIS A 8 5.29 3.37 -8.76
C HIS A 8 5.02 2.40 -9.88
N PHE A 9 3.90 2.55 -10.56
CA PHE A 9 3.60 1.73 -11.72
C PHE A 9 2.84 2.52 -12.79
N HIS A 10 3.02 2.06 -14.03
CA HIS A 10 2.38 2.60 -15.21
C HIS A 10 1.46 1.53 -15.78
N VAL A 11 0.19 1.85 -15.98
CA VAL A 11 -0.79 0.90 -16.48
C VAL A 11 -0.96 1.05 -17.99
N LYS A 12 -1.29 -0.05 -18.66
CA LYS A 12 -1.62 -0.03 -20.09
C LYS A 12 -2.81 0.91 -20.31
N GLU A 13 -2.81 1.57 -21.47
CA GLU A 13 -3.95 2.39 -21.91
C GLU A 13 -5.22 1.55 -22.07
N GLY A 14 -6.33 2.10 -21.58
CA GLY A 14 -7.65 1.49 -21.68
C GLY A 14 -8.48 1.85 -20.46
N LYS A 15 -9.65 2.45 -20.67
CA LYS A 15 -10.53 2.87 -19.57
C LYS A 15 -10.95 1.70 -18.68
N ASP A 16 -11.18 0.54 -19.29
CA ASP A 16 -11.47 -0.71 -18.58
C ASP A 16 -10.31 -1.18 -17.69
N VAL A 17 -9.06 -0.96 -18.13
CA VAL A 17 -7.85 -1.27 -17.36
C VAL A 17 -7.71 -0.31 -16.19
N GLU A 18 -7.89 0.99 -16.43
CA GLU A 18 -7.81 2.05 -15.42
C GLU A 18 -8.86 1.84 -14.32
N ASP A 19 -10.12 1.59 -14.70
CA ASP A 19 -11.22 1.31 -13.77
C ASP A 19 -10.96 0.03 -12.95
N LYS A 20 -10.41 -1.01 -13.60
CA LYS A 20 -10.05 -2.26 -12.92
C LYS A 20 -8.95 -2.06 -11.88
N ILE A 21 -7.95 -1.24 -12.20
CA ILE A 21 -6.85 -0.91 -11.27
C ILE A 21 -7.40 -0.13 -10.09
N LEU A 22 -8.19 0.92 -10.32
CA LEU A 22 -8.81 1.70 -9.26
C LEU A 22 -9.63 0.81 -8.31
N ASN A 23 -10.51 -0.03 -8.86
CA ASN A 23 -11.34 -0.94 -8.07
C ASN A 23 -10.49 -1.91 -7.21
N LYS A 24 -9.38 -2.42 -7.77
CA LYS A 24 -8.47 -3.31 -7.04
C LYS A 24 -7.70 -2.60 -5.93
N LEU A 25 -7.29 -1.35 -6.16
CA LEU A 25 -6.63 -0.55 -5.12
C LEU A 25 -7.59 -0.21 -3.98
N VAL A 26 -8.86 0.11 -4.29
CA VAL A 26 -9.90 0.32 -3.27
C VAL A 26 -10.11 -0.95 -2.43
N GLU A 27 -10.28 -2.10 -3.07
CA GLU A 27 -10.42 -3.40 -2.40
C GLU A 27 -9.21 -3.74 -1.51
N ALA A 28 -7.99 -3.56 -2.06
CA ALA A 28 -6.75 -3.77 -1.33
C ALA A 28 -6.65 -2.87 -0.10
N SER A 29 -6.97 -1.57 -0.24
CA SER A 29 -6.93 -0.60 0.85
C SER A 29 -7.79 -1.01 2.04
N GLN A 30 -9.01 -1.50 1.77
CA GLN A 30 -9.94 -1.96 2.80
C GLN A 30 -9.46 -3.25 3.49
N THR A 31 -8.67 -4.05 2.79
CA THR A 31 -8.13 -5.30 3.31
C THR A 31 -6.89 -5.05 4.17
N TYR A 32 -5.94 -4.27 3.68
CA TYR A 32 -4.66 -4.04 4.36
C TYR A 32 -4.76 -3.09 5.56
N MET A 33 -5.75 -2.18 5.62
CA MET A 33 -6.00 -1.40 6.83
C MET A 33 -6.42 -2.26 8.05
N LYS A 34 -6.70 -3.56 7.85
CA LYS A 34 -7.00 -4.49 8.95
C LYS A 34 -5.75 -5.11 9.57
N ASP A 35 -4.59 -4.96 8.94
CA ASP A 35 -3.32 -5.44 9.48
C ASP A 35 -2.84 -4.48 10.58
N ALA A 36 -2.52 -5.02 11.75
CA ALA A 36 -2.10 -4.24 12.91
C ALA A 36 -0.78 -3.49 12.68
N GLU A 37 0.05 -3.95 11.74
CA GLU A 37 1.30 -3.28 11.39
C GLU A 37 1.10 -2.13 10.40
N VAL A 38 -0.05 -2.02 9.73
CA VAL A 38 -0.33 -0.98 8.71
C VAL A 38 -0.83 0.31 9.38
N ILE A 39 -0.05 1.38 9.22
CA ILE A 39 -0.40 2.72 9.72
C ILE A 39 -1.30 3.46 8.73
N GLY A 40 -1.15 3.19 7.43
CA GLY A 40 -1.95 3.85 6.41
C GLY A 40 -1.49 3.55 5.00
N ILE A 41 -2.42 3.76 4.07
CA ILE A 41 -2.24 3.54 2.65
C ILE A 41 -2.76 4.77 1.89
N LEU A 42 -1.92 5.32 1.02
CA LEU A 42 -2.28 6.44 0.15
C LEU A 42 -2.04 6.08 -1.31
N TYR A 43 -2.99 6.44 -2.17
CA TYR A 43 -2.84 6.38 -3.61
C TYR A 43 -3.04 7.76 -4.21
N VAL A 44 -2.14 8.15 -5.12
CA VAL A 44 -2.19 9.44 -5.82
C VAL A 44 -2.18 9.17 -7.32
N HIS A 45 -3.10 9.80 -8.06
CA HIS A 45 -3.08 9.84 -9.52
C HIS A 45 -3.04 11.30 -9.98
N ALA A 46 -1.96 11.68 -10.67
CA ALA A 46 -1.91 12.94 -11.44
C ALA A 46 -2.27 12.71 -12.91
N ASP A 47 -2.15 11.46 -13.35
CA ASP A 47 -2.37 10.94 -14.69
C ASP A 47 -3.08 9.58 -14.48
N THR A 48 -4.16 9.30 -15.21
CA THR A 48 -4.96 8.08 -15.02
C THR A 48 -4.16 6.80 -15.28
N ARG A 49 -3.00 6.91 -15.94
CA ARG A 49 -2.10 5.78 -16.19
C ARG A 49 -0.94 5.66 -15.22
N LYS A 50 -0.71 6.64 -14.34
CA LYS A 50 0.41 6.64 -13.40
C LYS A 50 -0.10 6.59 -11.98
N TRP A 51 0.29 5.54 -11.29
CA TRP A 51 -0.19 5.26 -9.94
C TRP A 51 0.99 5.11 -9.00
N THR A 52 0.79 5.61 -7.78
CA THR A 52 1.73 5.41 -6.68
C THR A 52 0.98 4.81 -5.51
N ILE A 53 1.48 3.71 -4.96
CA ILE A 53 1.06 3.13 -3.69
C ILE A 53 2.07 3.53 -2.64
N ILE A 54 1.60 4.11 -1.54
CA ILE A 54 2.42 4.41 -0.37
C ILE A 54 1.83 3.64 0.80
N GLU A 55 2.57 2.67 1.31
CA GLU A 55 2.19 1.88 2.49
C GLU A 55 3.17 2.17 3.62
N ARG A 56 2.65 2.46 4.80
CA ARG A 56 3.45 2.75 5.98
C ARG A 56 3.24 1.67 7.04
N TYR A 57 4.34 1.08 7.51
CA TYR A 57 4.32 -0.01 8.48
C TYR A 57 5.07 0.34 9.77
N VAL A 58 4.55 -0.12 10.91
CA VAL A 58 5.33 -0.25 12.15
C VAL A 58 5.80 -1.68 12.28
N ARG A 59 7.11 -1.90 12.29
CA ARG A 59 7.67 -3.13 12.85
C ARG A 59 7.79 -2.96 14.36
N GLU A 60 6.99 -3.69 15.12
CA GLU A 60 7.30 -3.90 16.53
C GLU A 60 8.60 -4.72 16.60
N ARG A 61 9.62 -4.21 17.32
CA ARG A 61 10.79 -5.03 17.60
C ARG A 61 10.34 -6.07 18.62
N THR A 62 10.12 -7.31 18.18
CA THR A 62 10.04 -8.47 19.07
C THR A 62 11.40 -8.61 19.75
N SER A 63 11.56 -7.88 20.85
CA SER A 63 12.72 -7.96 21.73
C SER A 63 12.48 -9.16 22.62
N ASN A 64 12.64 -10.37 22.06
CA ASN A 64 12.67 -11.56 22.90
C ASN A 64 14.05 -11.64 23.55
N THR A 65 14.27 -10.77 24.55
CA THR A 65 15.40 -10.93 25.46
C THR A 65 14.92 -11.86 26.56
N ASN A 66 14.98 -13.16 26.27
CA ASN A 66 15.01 -14.18 27.33
C ASN A 66 16.31 -13.96 28.10
N ASN A 67 16.21 -13.24 29.22
CA ASN A 67 17.27 -13.15 30.21
C ASN A 67 17.40 -14.53 30.86
N ASN A 68 18.48 -15.24 30.54
CA ASN A 68 18.95 -16.44 31.23
C ASN A 68 20.31 -16.12 31.85
#